data_AF-A0A497ZPA1-F1
#
_entry.id   AF-A0A497ZPA1-F1
#
_cell.length_a   1.000
_cell.length_b   1.000
_cell.length_c   1.000
_cell.angle_alpha   90.00
_cell.angle_beta   90.00
_cell.angle_gamma   90.00
#
_symmetry.space_group_name_H-M   'P 1'
#
loop_
_entity.id
_entity.type
_entity.pdbx_description
1 polymer ?
#
loop_
_entity_poly.entity_id
_entity_poly.type
_entity_poly.pdbx_seq_one_letter_code
_entity_poly.pdbx_strand_id
1 'polypeptide(L)'
;MTDQVHHLRDNPARYYEVLGRVMSALRETCALNGATHLDWWPGNGGRTWEIEWQGGPFPAEVAARLLGVPEAGADDDVVDHAVRGLISPGRGENERAHLVVLDVPVTLRAIDPIGASQVWTTLTLTQRKGESGSRSVG
;
A
#
# COMPACT_ATOMS: atom_id res chain seq x y z
N MET A 1 7.14 -6.62 -34.30
CA MET A 1 6.78 -5.63 -33.27
C MET A 1 6.26 -6.40 -32.06
N THR A 2 7.18 -7.05 -31.34
CA THR A 2 6.90 -8.05 -30.30
C THR A 2 8.07 -8.03 -29.32
N ASP A 3 8.11 -7.02 -28.44
CA ASP A 3 9.29 -6.81 -27.57
C ASP A 3 8.95 -6.41 -26.13
N GLN A 4 7.74 -6.70 -25.65
CA GLN A 4 7.31 -6.28 -24.30
C GLN A 4 6.76 -7.41 -23.43
N VAL A 5 6.83 -8.68 -23.87
CA VAL A 5 6.25 -9.82 -23.14
C VAL A 5 7.20 -10.42 -22.08
N HIS A 6 8.45 -9.93 -21.94
CA HIS A 6 9.48 -10.64 -21.17
C HIS A 6 9.84 -10.07 -19.78
N HIS A 7 9.35 -8.89 -19.38
CA HIS A 7 9.88 -8.20 -18.18
C HIS A 7 9.72 -8.95 -16.84
N LEU A 8 8.70 -9.78 -16.65
CA LEU A 8 8.56 -10.63 -15.46
C LEU A 8 9.55 -11.80 -15.42
N ARG A 9 9.91 -12.35 -16.59
CA ARG A 9 10.82 -13.49 -16.71
C ARG A 9 12.29 -13.08 -16.66
N ASP A 10 12.60 -11.89 -17.16
CA ASP A 10 13.99 -11.44 -17.33
C ASP A 10 14.59 -10.86 -16.04
N ASN A 11 13.76 -10.32 -15.13
CA ASN A 11 14.24 -9.81 -13.84
C ASN A 11 13.19 -9.97 -12.72
N PRO A 12 12.99 -11.20 -12.22
CA PRO A 12 12.06 -11.46 -11.12
C PRO A 12 12.44 -10.72 -9.83
N ALA A 13 13.74 -10.49 -9.60
CA ALA A 13 14.24 -9.81 -8.40
C ALA A 13 13.69 -8.38 -8.28
N ARG A 14 13.73 -7.60 -9.37
CA ARG A 14 13.16 -6.24 -9.41
C ARG A 14 11.66 -6.25 -9.10
N TYR A 15 10.94 -7.24 -9.62
CA TYR A 15 9.50 -7.36 -9.43
C TYR A 15 9.12 -7.65 -7.97
N TYR A 16 9.86 -8.54 -7.31
CA TYR A 16 9.68 -8.82 -5.88
C TYR A 16 10.17 -7.66 -5.00
N GLU A 17 11.20 -6.92 -5.42
CA GLU A 17 11.62 -5.69 -4.72
C GLU A 17 10.50 -4.65 -4.72
N VAL A 18 9.84 -4.44 -5.87
CA VAL A 18 8.67 -3.56 -5.99
C VAL A 18 7.56 -4.00 -5.05
N LEU A 19 7.21 -5.28 -5.04
CA LEU A 19 6.21 -5.82 -4.11
C LEU A 19 6.60 -5.57 -2.65
N GLY A 20 7.87 -5.79 -2.28
CA GLY A 20 8.38 -5.53 -0.94
C GLY A 20 8.23 -4.06 -0.52
N ARG A 21 8.51 -3.11 -1.41
CA ARG A 21 8.32 -1.67 -1.15
C ARG A 21 6.85 -1.33 -0.93
N VAL A 22 5.95 -1.85 -1.78
CA VAL A 22 4.49 -1.65 -1.64
C VAL A 22 3.98 -2.23 -0.32
N MET A 23 4.41 -3.45 0.04
CA MET A 23 4.04 -4.08 1.31
C MET A 23 4.56 -3.31 2.51
N SER A 24 5.76 -2.73 2.42
CA SER A 24 6.29 -1.85 3.47
C SER A 24 5.41 -0.61 3.66
N ALA A 25 5.02 0.06 2.57
CA ALA A 25 4.13 1.22 2.65
C ALA A 25 2.75 0.86 3.22
N LEU A 26 2.17 -0.26 2.80
CA LEU A 26 0.90 -0.77 3.35
C LEU A 26 0.99 -1.03 4.86
N ARG A 27 2.12 -1.54 5.35
CA ARG A 27 2.36 -1.72 6.78
C ARG A 27 2.36 -0.39 7.52
N GLU A 28 3.05 0.59 6.99
CA GLU A 28 3.23 1.90 7.61
C GLU A 28 1.95 2.74 7.63
N THR A 29 1.08 2.58 6.63
CA THR A 29 -0.24 3.20 6.60
C THR A 29 -1.31 2.39 7.34
N CYS A 30 -0.90 1.40 8.13
CA CYS A 30 -1.77 0.50 8.90
C CYS A 30 -2.75 -0.33 8.05
N ALA A 31 -2.56 -0.45 6.73
CA ALA A 31 -3.43 -1.27 5.89
C ALA A 31 -3.41 -2.73 6.34
N LEU A 32 -2.24 -3.27 6.70
CA LEU A 32 -2.12 -4.65 7.17
C LEU A 32 -2.84 -4.92 8.51
N ASN A 33 -3.13 -3.87 9.29
CA ASN A 33 -3.81 -3.99 10.59
C ASN A 33 -5.30 -3.65 10.50
N GLY A 34 -5.69 -2.84 9.51
CA GLY A 34 -7.05 -2.36 9.32
C GLY A 34 -7.81 -3.04 8.17
N ALA A 35 -7.13 -3.77 7.29
CA ALA A 35 -7.76 -4.47 6.19
C ALA A 35 -8.26 -5.84 6.65
N THR A 36 -9.49 -6.19 6.26
CA THR A 36 -10.05 -7.53 6.47
C THR A 36 -9.55 -8.54 5.44
N HIS A 37 -9.08 -8.03 4.30
CA HIS A 37 -8.62 -8.82 3.17
C HIS A 37 -7.50 -8.08 2.44
N LEU A 38 -6.48 -8.81 1.97
CA LEU A 38 -5.37 -8.30 1.16
C LEU A 38 -4.95 -9.37 0.14
N ASP A 39 -5.00 -9.02 -1.14
CA ASP A 39 -4.54 -9.85 -2.25
C ASP A 39 -3.55 -9.09 -3.13
N TRP A 40 -2.67 -9.83 -3.79
CA TRP A 40 -1.76 -9.30 -4.80
C TRP A 40 -1.52 -10.34 -5.89
N TRP A 41 -1.51 -9.88 -7.14
CA TRP A 41 -1.30 -10.77 -8.29
C TRP A 41 -0.64 -10.02 -9.46
N PRO A 42 0.08 -10.73 -10.33
CA PRO A 42 0.56 -10.16 -11.58
C PRO A 42 -0.61 -9.83 -12.50
N GLY A 43 -0.72 -8.56 -12.91
CA GLY A 43 -1.72 -8.09 -13.87
C GLY A 43 -1.16 -7.96 -15.29
N ASN A 44 -2.05 -7.77 -16.26
CA ASN A 44 -1.73 -7.52 -17.67
C ASN A 44 -0.66 -8.47 -18.27
N GLY A 45 -0.85 -9.79 -18.11
CA GLY A 45 0.09 -10.79 -18.60
C GLY A 45 1.47 -10.73 -17.93
N GLY A 46 1.53 -10.20 -16.70
CA GLY A 46 2.77 -10.09 -15.95
C GLY A 46 3.54 -8.80 -16.14
N ARG A 47 2.85 -7.72 -16.46
CA ARG A 47 3.47 -6.40 -16.69
C ARG A 47 3.11 -5.37 -15.63
N THR A 48 2.13 -5.69 -14.79
CA THR A 48 1.75 -4.86 -13.65
C THR A 48 1.72 -5.69 -12.38
N TRP A 49 1.84 -5.03 -11.24
CA TRP A 49 1.33 -5.57 -9.98
C TRP A 49 -0.05 -5.00 -9.71
N GLU A 50 -1.00 -5.88 -9.40
CA GLU A 50 -2.29 -5.49 -8.85
C GLU A 50 -2.26 -5.81 -7.35
N ILE A 51 -2.54 -4.81 -6.52
CA ILE A 51 -2.64 -4.96 -5.06
C ILE A 51 -3.98 -4.43 -4.62
N GLU A 52 -4.69 -5.24 -3.85
CA GLU A 52 -6.05 -4.97 -3.43
C GLU A 52 -6.24 -5.27 -1.95
N TRP A 53 -6.94 -4.38 -1.26
CA TRP A 53 -7.37 -4.64 0.12
C TRP A 53 -8.81 -4.17 0.36
N GLN A 54 -9.44 -4.71 1.40
CA GLN A 54 -10.77 -4.29 1.84
C GLN A 54 -10.69 -3.58 3.20
N GLY A 55 -11.34 -2.42 3.32
CA GLY A 55 -11.20 -1.53 4.47
C GLY A 55 -9.90 -0.74 4.42
N GLY A 56 -9.35 -0.40 5.58
CA GLY A 56 -8.02 0.20 5.66
C GLY A 56 -7.90 1.62 5.08
N PRO A 57 -6.68 2.06 4.73
CA PRO A 57 -6.40 3.38 4.17
C PRO A 57 -6.85 3.50 2.71
N PHE A 58 -6.97 4.74 2.24
CA PHE A 58 -7.14 5.05 0.83
C PHE A 58 -5.84 4.73 0.07
N PRO A 59 -5.92 4.23 -1.18
CA PRO A 59 -4.75 4.02 -2.03
C PRO A 59 -3.89 5.25 -2.24
N ALA A 60 -4.47 6.45 -2.19
CA ALA A 60 -3.73 7.70 -2.25
C ALA A 60 -2.81 7.91 -1.03
N GLU A 61 -3.22 7.49 0.17
CA GLU A 61 -2.40 7.56 1.38
C GLU A 61 -1.20 6.59 1.29
N VAL A 62 -1.43 5.37 0.79
CA VAL A 62 -0.38 4.38 0.52
C VAL A 62 0.58 4.88 -0.56
N ALA A 63 0.05 5.48 -1.64
CA ALA A 63 0.84 6.07 -2.71
C ALA A 63 1.70 7.24 -2.22
N ALA A 64 1.16 8.13 -1.39
CA ALA A 64 1.91 9.24 -0.79
C ALA A 64 3.07 8.72 0.07
N ARG A 65 2.83 7.66 0.85
CA ARG A 65 3.89 7.01 1.63
C ARG A 65 4.98 6.39 0.76
N LEU A 66 4.61 5.77 -0.36
CA LEU A 66 5.55 5.21 -1.34
C LEU A 66 6.37 6.27 -2.07
N LEU A 67 5.77 7.42 -2.36
CA LEU A 67 6.45 8.56 -2.98
C LEU A 67 7.41 9.27 -2.00
N GLY A 68 7.46 8.82 -0.74
CA GLY A 68 8.30 9.43 0.28
C GLY A 68 7.82 10.82 0.69
N VAL A 69 6.53 11.16 0.47
CA VAL A 69 5.96 12.40 1.01
C VAL A 69 5.91 12.24 2.53
N PRO A 70 6.78 12.92 3.31
CA PRO A 70 6.78 12.76 4.75
C PRO A 70 5.55 13.47 5.31
N GLU A 71 4.87 12.85 6.27
CA GLU A 71 4.25 13.64 7.35
C GLU A 71 5.37 14.47 7.97
N ALA A 72 5.14 15.77 8.15
CA ALA A 72 6.18 16.73 8.54
C ALA A 72 6.95 16.27 9.80
N GLY A 73 8.18 15.78 9.64
CA GLY A 73 9.07 15.48 10.78
C GLY A 73 9.97 14.25 10.70
N ALA A 74 10.02 13.48 9.61
CA ALA A 74 10.96 12.36 9.49
C ALA A 74 12.23 12.77 8.72
N ASP A 75 13.38 12.59 9.38
CA ASP A 75 14.74 12.82 8.91
C ASP A 75 15.02 12.08 7.59
N ASP A 76 15.54 12.83 6.63
CA ASP A 76 15.72 12.46 5.23
C ASP A 76 17.10 11.84 5.09
N ASP A 77 17.16 10.51 4.98
CA ASP A 77 18.35 9.88 4.42
C ASP A 77 17.99 8.64 3.60
N VAL A 78 18.41 8.71 2.35
CA VAL A 78 18.41 7.67 1.32
C VAL A 78 17.03 7.34 0.71
N VAL A 79 16.83 7.72 -0.55
CA VAL A 79 16.58 6.80 -1.69
C VAL A 79 16.10 7.60 -2.92
N ASP A 80 17.03 7.93 -3.83
CA ASP A 80 16.70 8.22 -5.22
C ASP A 80 16.53 6.89 -5.98
N HIS A 81 15.37 6.26 -5.84
CA HIS A 81 15.01 5.07 -6.61
C HIS A 81 13.62 5.29 -7.21
N ALA A 82 13.63 5.78 -8.45
CA ALA A 82 12.49 6.28 -9.22
C ALA A 82 11.13 5.64 -8.87
N VAL A 83 10.36 6.37 -8.07
CA VAL A 83 8.91 6.24 -7.93
C VAL A 83 8.29 7.36 -8.77
N ARG A 84 7.40 7.03 -9.72
CA ARG A 84 6.63 7.99 -10.51
C ARG A 84 5.15 7.81 -10.20
N GLY A 85 4.46 8.89 -9.83
CA GLY A 85 3.06 8.84 -9.37
C GLY A 85 2.07 9.46 -10.36
N LEU A 86 1.01 8.72 -10.69
CA LEU A 86 -0.23 9.26 -11.27
C LEU A 86 -1.43 8.71 -10.51
N ILE A 87 -1.92 9.45 -9.51
CA ILE A 87 -3.10 9.04 -8.76
C ILE A 87 -4.33 9.37 -9.60
N SER A 88 -4.91 8.36 -10.27
CA SER A 88 -6.19 8.52 -10.97
C SER A 88 -7.33 8.06 -10.07
N PRO A 89 -8.32 8.92 -9.76
CA PRO A 89 -9.52 8.48 -9.06
C PRO A 89 -10.30 7.47 -9.92
N GLY A 90 -10.72 6.36 -9.31
CA GLY A 90 -11.65 5.41 -9.93
C GLY A 90 -13.07 5.98 -10.01
N ARG A 91 -13.99 5.24 -10.67
CA ARG A 91 -15.43 5.53 -10.58
C ARG A 91 -15.89 5.23 -9.15
N GLY A 92 -16.16 6.27 -8.36
CA GLY A 92 -16.30 6.18 -6.90
C GLY A 92 -14.99 6.68 -6.27
N GLU A 93 -15.00 7.94 -5.84
CA GLU A 93 -13.79 8.73 -5.56
C GLU A 93 -12.87 8.04 -4.53
N ASN A 94 -11.56 8.01 -4.82
CA ASN A 94 -10.48 7.54 -3.94
C ASN A 94 -10.24 6.02 -3.80
N GLU A 95 -10.83 5.15 -4.62
CA GLU A 95 -10.64 3.68 -4.50
C GLU A 95 -9.44 3.11 -5.26
N ARG A 96 -8.72 3.90 -6.05
CA ARG A 96 -7.59 3.43 -6.86
C ARG A 96 -6.43 4.42 -6.90
N ALA A 97 -5.21 3.90 -7.07
CA ALA A 97 -4.03 4.67 -7.42
C ALA A 97 -3.16 3.88 -8.39
N HIS A 98 -2.58 4.56 -9.38
CA HIS A 98 -1.66 3.96 -10.35
C HIS A 98 -0.27 4.57 -10.19
N LEU A 99 0.74 3.73 -10.08
CA LEU A 99 2.11 4.13 -9.77
C LEU A 99 3.05 3.39 -10.70
N VAL A 100 4.26 3.93 -10.87
CA VAL A 100 5.38 3.19 -11.44
C VAL A 100 6.48 3.21 -10.40
N VAL A 101 6.86 2.03 -9.91
CA VAL A 101 7.89 1.84 -8.88
C VAL A 101 9.03 1.07 -9.53
N LEU A 102 10.24 1.63 -9.57
CA LEU A 102 11.40 1.01 -10.24
C LEU A 102 11.08 0.57 -11.69
N ASP A 103 10.39 1.45 -12.43
CA ASP A 103 9.88 1.19 -13.80
C ASP A 103 8.87 0.04 -13.93
N VAL A 104 8.36 -0.50 -12.82
CA VAL A 104 7.27 -1.49 -12.81
C VAL A 104 5.94 -0.79 -12.49
N PRO A 105 4.93 -0.87 -13.38
CA PRO A 105 3.61 -0.36 -13.08
C PRO A 105 2.93 -1.13 -11.94
N VAL A 106 2.30 -0.38 -11.04
CA VAL A 106 1.59 -0.89 -9.86
C VAL A 106 0.21 -0.24 -9.82
N THR A 107 -0.82 -1.06 -9.66
CA THR A 107 -2.18 -0.62 -9.39
C THR A 107 -2.52 -0.96 -7.95
N LEU A 108 -2.93 0.05 -7.19
CA LEU A 108 -3.48 -0.10 -5.85
C LEU A 108 -4.98 0.06 -5.91
N ARG A 109 -5.72 -0.83 -5.23
CA ARG A 109 -7.17 -0.75 -5.08
C ARG A 109 -7.60 -0.98 -3.64
N ALA A 110 -8.46 -0.12 -3.14
CA ALA A 110 -9.16 -0.35 -1.89
C ALA A 110 -10.64 -0.57 -2.15
N ILE A 111 -11.24 -1.54 -1.47
CA ILE A 111 -12.69 -1.74 -1.39
C ILE A 111 -13.14 -1.15 -0.05
N ASP A 112 -14.11 -0.23 -0.09
CA ASP A 112 -14.64 0.46 1.10
C ASP A 112 -13.54 1.06 2.03
N PRO A 113 -12.60 1.87 1.51
CA PRO A 113 -11.55 2.47 2.34
C PRO A 113 -12.15 3.43 3.38
N ILE A 114 -11.57 3.42 4.58
CA ILE A 114 -11.97 4.26 5.72
C ILE A 114 -10.91 5.32 6.09
N GLY A 115 -9.69 5.19 5.55
CA GLY A 115 -8.58 6.11 5.77
C GLY A 115 -7.65 5.71 6.93
N ALA A 116 -6.36 6.03 6.80
CA ALA A 116 -5.33 5.61 7.76
C ALA A 116 -5.61 6.11 9.19
N SER A 117 -6.10 7.35 9.33
CA SER A 117 -6.43 7.94 10.63
C SER A 117 -7.57 7.21 11.36
N GLN A 118 -8.59 6.75 10.63
CA GLN A 118 -9.69 5.99 11.22
C GLN A 118 -9.26 4.58 11.63
N VAL A 119 -8.39 3.94 10.84
CA VAL A 119 -7.77 2.66 11.20
C VAL A 119 -7.00 2.81 12.52
N TRP A 120 -6.16 3.84 12.63
CA TRP A 120 -5.38 4.09 13.84
C TRP A 120 -6.24 4.34 15.07
N THR A 121 -7.31 5.12 14.91
CA THR A 121 -8.29 5.37 15.99
C THR A 121 -8.93 4.06 16.47
N THR A 122 -9.28 3.17 15.55
CA THR A 122 -9.90 1.87 15.87
C THR A 122 -8.94 0.94 16.61
N LEU A 123 -7.67 0.90 16.17
CA LEU A 123 -6.63 0.07 16.80
C LEU A 123 -6.32 0.54 18.23
N THR A 124 -6.15 1.85 18.44
CA THR A 124 -5.82 2.41 19.76
C THR A 124 -6.97 2.25 20.76
N LEU A 125 -8.22 2.38 20.32
CA LEU A 125 -9.40 2.12 21.16
C LEU A 125 -9.51 0.64 21.58
N THR A 126 -9.21 -0.28 20.66
CA THR A 126 -9.24 -1.72 20.93
C THR A 126 -8.19 -2.13 21.96
N GLN A 127 -6.98 -1.57 21.88
CA GLN A 127 -5.89 -1.83 22.84
C GLN A 127 -6.25 -1.38 24.27
N ARG A 128 -6.83 -0.19 24.43
CA ARG A 128 -7.24 0.33 25.76
C ARG A 128 -8.34 -0.50 26.43
N LYS A 129 -9.23 -1.11 25.64
CA LYS A 129 -10.28 -1.99 26.14
C LYS A 129 -9.72 -3.32 26.67
N GLY A 130 -8.63 -3.83 26.08
CA GLY A 130 -7.94 -5.04 26.54
C GLY A 130 -7.19 -4.84 27.87
N GLU A 131 -6.55 -3.68 28.07
CA GLU A 131 -5.84 -3.36 29.32
C GLU A 131 -6.77 -3.19 30.52
N SER A 132 -8.00 -2.68 30.29
CA SER A 132 -8.99 -2.52 31.35
C SER A 132 -9.61 -3.83 31.82
N GLY A 133 -9.55 -4.90 31.00
CA GLY A 133 -10.06 -6.23 31.35
C GLY A 133 -9.12 -7.10 32.19
N SER A 134 -7.83 -6.76 32.26
CA SER A 134 -6.81 -7.56 32.97
C SER A 134 -6.54 -7.12 34.41
N ARG A 135 -7.26 -6.11 34.94
CA ARG A 135 -7.06 -5.60 36.31
C ARG A 135 -8.08 -6.09 37.36
N SER A 136 -8.84 -7.13 37.05
CA SER A 136 -9.89 -7.64 37.94
C SER A 136 -9.75 -9.13 38.24
N VAL A 137 -8.64 -9.53 38.86
CA VAL A 137 -8.60 -10.72 39.72
C VAL A 137 -7.66 -10.39 40.89
N GLY A 138 -8.26 -9.95 41.99
CA GLY A 138 -7.65 -9.82 43.31
C GLY A 138 -8.53 -10.54 44.30
#